data_AF-A0A2E7EW78-F1
#
_entry.id   AF-A0A2E7EW78-F1
#
_cell.length_a   1.000
_cell.length_b   1.000
_cell.length_c   1.000
_cell.angle_alpha   90.00
_cell.angle_beta   90.00
_cell.angle_gamma   90.00
#
_symmetry.space_group_name_H-M   'P 1'
#
loop_
_entity.id
_entity.type
_entity.pdbx_description
1 polymer ?
#
loop_
_entity_poly.entity_id
_entity_poly.type
_entity_poly.pdbx_seq_one_letter_code
_entity_poly.pdbx_strand_id
1 'polypeptide(L)' 'MLWQGDRVSGQGFPWARLLQAALRLGLAPDAFWKLSLREWRLITATKSEGGFGKKDLSRLLAAFPDKE' A
#
# COMPACT_ATOMS: atom_id res chain seq x y z
N MET A 1 -6.14 45.76 15.62
CA MET A 1 -5.45 45.31 14.39
C MET A 1 -5.55 43.80 14.33
N LEU A 2 -6.57 43.27 13.65
CA LEU A 2 -6.84 41.84 13.57
C LEU A 2 -6.00 41.25 12.43
N TRP A 3 -4.93 40.53 12.78
CA TRP A 3 -4.20 39.71 11.81
C TRP A 3 -4.99 38.43 11.58
N GLN A 4 -6.03 38.49 10.75
CA GLN A 4 -6.59 37.28 10.13
C GLN A 4 -5.62 36.85 9.03
N GLY A 5 -4.59 36.12 9.42
CA GLY A 5 -3.84 35.30 8.48
C GLY A 5 -4.80 34.28 7.93
N ASP A 6 -5.22 34.48 6.69
CA ASP A 6 -5.90 33.49 5.88
C ASP A 6 -5.00 32.25 5.85
N ARG A 7 -5.26 31.30 6.75
CA ARG A 7 -4.56 30.01 6.73
C ARG A 7 -5.09 29.27 5.53
N VAL A 8 -4.43 29.48 4.39
CA VAL A 8 -4.47 28.55 3.28
C VAL A 8 -4.29 27.17 3.90
N SER A 9 -5.35 26.37 3.87
CA SER A 9 -5.30 24.96 4.24
C SER A 9 -4.53 24.24 3.14
N GLY A 10 -3.24 24.55 3.03
CA GLY A 10 -2.31 23.96 2.10
C GLY A 10 -2.01 22.56 2.58
N GLN A 11 -2.98 21.66 2.47
CA GLN A 11 -2.71 20.25 2.65
C GLN A 11 -1.90 19.81 1.44
N GLY A 12 -0.58 19.91 1.57
CA GLY A 12 0.35 19.24 0.68
C GLY A 12 0.02 17.75 0.63
N PHE A 13 0.38 17.11 -0.48
CA PHE A 13 0.20 15.68 -0.64
C PHE A 13 0.80 14.92 0.57
N PRO A 14 0.14 13.87 1.11
CA PRO A 14 0.50 13.27 2.40
C PRO A 14 1.73 12.33 2.31
N TRP A 15 2.84 12.83 1.79
CA TRP A 15 4.09 12.10 1.58
C TRP A 15 4.60 11.41 2.83
N ALA A 16 4.58 12.09 3.98
CA ALA A 16 5.01 11.53 5.25
C ALA A 16 4.21 10.29 5.65
N ARG A 17 2.88 10.32 5.42
CA ARG A 17 2.00 9.18 5.74
C ARG A 17 2.27 7.99 4.81
N LEU A 18 2.52 8.24 3.53
CA LEU A 18 2.83 7.19 2.56
C LEU A 18 4.18 6.53 2.84
N LEU A 19 5.20 7.32 3.15
CA LEU A 19 6.51 6.79 3.53
C LEU A 19 6.44 5.95 4.82
N GLN A 20 5.68 6.41 5.82
CA GLN A 20 5.42 5.62 7.03
C GLN A 20 4.72 4.29 6.74
N ALA A 21 3.77 4.26 5.81
CA ALA A 21 3.12 3.03 5.38
C ALA A 21 4.12 2.08 4.67
N ALA A 22 4.99 2.61 3.81
CA ALA A 22 6.03 1.83 3.15
C ALA A 22 7.00 1.18 4.14
N LEU A 23 7.43 1.92 5.17
CA LEU A 23 8.29 1.40 6.24
C LEU A 23 7.62 0.25 7.01
N ARG A 24 6.32 0.36 7.29
CA ARG A 24 5.54 -0.72 7.95
C ARG A 24 5.41 -1.98 7.10
N LEU A 25 5.51 -1.82 5.78
CA LEU A 25 5.52 -2.92 4.80
C LEU A 25 6.94 -3.49 4.58
N GLY A 26 7.97 -2.95 5.24
CA GLY A 26 9.36 -3.40 5.12
C GLY A 26 10.12 -2.80 3.92
N LEU A 27 9.58 -1.79 3.24
CA LEU A 27 10.25 -1.11 2.14
C LEU A 27 11.25 -0.08 2.69
N ALA A 28 12.50 -0.13 2.21
CA ALA A 28 13.47 0.93 2.48
C ALA A 28 13.05 2.25 1.81
N PRO A 29 13.43 3.43 2.35
CA PRO A 29 13.07 4.72 1.75
C PRO A 29 13.48 4.87 0.28
N ASP A 30 14.67 4.41 -0.10
CA ASP A 30 15.14 4.43 -1.49
C ASP A 30 14.26 3.58 -2.42
N ALA A 31 13.82 2.41 -1.95
CA ALA A 31 12.91 1.54 -2.70
C ALA A 31 11.54 2.20 -2.91
N PHE A 32 11.03 2.93 -1.91
CA PHE A 32 9.77 3.68 -2.02
C PHE A 32 9.83 4.76 -3.11
N TRP A 33 10.93 5.51 -3.21
CA TRP A 33 11.07 6.57 -4.22
C TRP A 33 11.25 6.06 -5.64
N LYS A 34 11.77 4.84 -5.80
CA LYS A 34 11.89 4.15 -7.11
C LYS A 34 10.59 3.49 -7.57
N LEU A 35 9.65 3.31 -6.65
CA LEU A 35 8.42 2.57 -6.86
C LEU A 35 7.46 3.35 -7.76
N SER A 36 6.90 2.70 -8.78
CA SER A 36 5.88 3.32 -9.61
C SER A 36 4.54 3.41 -8.85
N LEU A 37 3.69 4.37 -9.22
CA LEU A 37 2.34 4.48 -8.63
C LEU A 37 1.49 3.22 -8.85
N ARG A 38 1.76 2.44 -9.91
CA ARG A 38 1.07 1.18 -10.19
C ARG A 38 1.48 0.10 -9.21
N GLU A 39 2.78 -0.05 -8.95
CA GLU A 39 3.30 -0.99 -7.96
C GLU A 39 2.84 -0.61 -6.55
N TRP A 40 2.84 0.69 -6.23
CA TRP A 40 2.37 1.17 -4.94
C TRP A 40 0.91 0.78 -4.72
N ARG A 41 0.06 1.03 -5.74
CA ARG A 41 -1.35 0.61 -5.71
C ARG A 41 -1.50 -0.89 -5.57
N LEU A 42 -0.67 -1.70 -6.23
CA LEU A 42 -0.74 -3.16 -6.11
C LEU A 42 -0.43 -3.62 -4.69
N ILE A 43 0.58 -3.01 -4.05
CA ILE A 43 1.01 -3.36 -2.68
C ILE A 43 -0.01 -2.90 -1.64
N THR A 44 -0.55 -1.68 -1.79
CA THR A 44 -1.47 -1.09 -0.82
C THR A 44 -2.94 -1.37 -1.10
N ALA A 45 -3.26 -2.01 -2.23
CA ALA A 45 -4.62 -2.41 -2.53
C ALA A 45 -5.10 -3.32 -1.41
N THR A 46 -6.05 -2.83 -0.61
CA THR A 46 -6.83 -3.69 0.27
C THR A 46 -7.47 -4.75 -0.61
N LYS A 47 -7.30 -6.01 -0.24
CA LYS A 47 -7.84 -7.18 -0.93
C LYS A 47 -9.21 -6.84 -1.52
N SER A 48 -9.27 -6.75 -2.86
CA SER A 48 -10.55 -6.50 -3.54
C SER A 48 -11.53 -7.58 -3.08
N GLU A 49 -12.79 -7.23 -2.84
CA GLU A 49 -13.86 -8.20 -2.58
C GLU A 49 -13.85 -9.23 -3.74
N GLY A 50 -13.29 -10.43 -3.49
CA GLY A 50 -12.99 -11.43 -4.54
C GLY A 50 -11.49 -11.76 -4.77
N GLY A 51 -10.58 -11.16 -4.02
CA GLY A 51 -9.15 -11.45 -4.11
C GLY A 51 -8.81 -12.86 -3.60
N PHE A 52 -7.78 -13.46 -4.20
CA PHE A 52 -7.27 -14.77 -3.83
C PHE A 52 -6.89 -14.80 -2.34
N GLY A 53 -7.54 -15.66 -1.56
CA GLY A 53 -7.35 -15.77 -0.12
C GLY A 53 -6.75 -17.09 0.33
N LYS A 54 -6.61 -17.24 1.66
CA LYS A 54 -6.14 -18.47 2.28
C LYS A 54 -6.98 -19.69 1.87
N LYS A 55 -8.31 -19.55 1.79
CA LYS A 55 -9.23 -20.63 1.36
C LYS A 55 -8.96 -21.06 -0.08
N ASP A 56 -8.70 -20.10 -0.97
CA ASP A 56 -8.40 -20.38 -2.38
C ASP A 56 -7.03 -21.05 -2.53
N LEU A 57 -6.04 -20.62 -1.74
CA LEU A 57 -4.74 -21.29 -1.66
C LEU A 57 -4.86 -22.74 -1.18
N SER A 58 -5.61 -22.97 -0.09
CA SER A 58 -5.88 -24.32 0.41
C SER A 58 -6.56 -25.20 -0.63
N ARG A 59 -7.46 -24.62 -1.45
CA ARG A 59 -8.12 -25.34 -2.55
C ARG A 59 -7.14 -25.71 -3.66
N LEU A 60 -6.22 -24.81 -4.02
CA LEU A 60 -5.17 -25.10 -5.02
C LEU A 60 -4.22 -26.19 -4.54
N LEU A 61 -3.74 -26.12 -3.30
CA LEU A 61 -2.85 -27.14 -2.73
C LEU A 61 -3.51 -28.53 -2.72
N ALA A 62 -4.81 -28.60 -2.43
CA ALA A 62 -5.55 -29.85 -2.49
C ALA A 62 -5.77 -30.36 -3.93
N ALA A 63 -5.98 -29.45 -4.89
CA ALA A 63 -6.22 -29.79 -6.29
C ALA A 63 -4.93 -30.20 -7.03
N PHE A 64 -3.79 -29.67 -6.60
CA PHE A 64 -2.47 -29.91 -7.19
C PHE A 64 -1.48 -30.30 -6.08
N PRO A 65 -1.63 -31.51 -5.50
CA PRO A 65 -0.66 -31.99 -4.52
C PRO A 65 0.69 -32.21 -5.20
N ASP A 66 1.77 -31.85 -4.49
CA ASP A 66 3.13 -32.11 -4.97
C ASP A 66 3.30 -33.60 -5.24
N LYS A 67 4.01 -33.91 -6.33
CA LYS A 67 4.39 -35.28 -6.67
C LYS A 67 5.81 -35.51 -6.16
N GLU A 68 6.01 -36.59 -5.41
CA GLU A 68 7.34 -37.09 -5.05
C GLU A 68 8.16 -37.47 -6.29
#